data_AF-A0AAJ2UGJ8-F1
#
_entry.id   AF-A0AAJ2UGJ8-F1
#
_cell.length_a   1.000
_cell.length_b   1.000
_cell.length_c   1.000
_cell.angle_alpha   90.00
_cell.angle_beta   90.00
_cell.angle_gamma   90.00
#
_symmetry.space_group_name_H-M   'P 1'
#
loop_
_entity.id
_entity.type
_entity.pdbx_description
1 polymer ?
#
loop_
_entity_poly.entity_id
_entity_poly.type
_entity_poly.pdbx_seq_one_letter_code
_entity_poly.pdbx_strand_id
1 'polypeptide(L)'
;MVSEMFGRIILFFLFFLALLPIGLSQSPDIEGILSSLTGVIFILVFILILLWLGGVIKPGAGGKIPWFMVIFAVTIILLFVVPQYVGYPAYIEVPENFKVYPLPKYASQFLEMLGLPSDWMYIPAIIYLFILPFAGIYTLVWAFLSIIKIFEGLPKNINVVLSFIITFLTIPVGWFVKIVWVVFSFLGIWSVVIFGATFILAVLFKGYGVVEKERYEAMGRRWRAEARRHLENALTEIKNRYAAGAINELNAAKNFAGFHSDYYTQLNAAVNNLNQATPNYEEAKRAIEQALKYL
;
A
#
# COMPACT_ATOMS: atom_id res chain seq x y z
N MET A 1 15.60 -4.07 16.75
CA MET A 1 15.76 -2.90 15.85
C MET A 1 16.85 -3.10 14.79
N VAL A 2 18.09 -3.48 15.14
CA VAL A 2 19.16 -3.74 14.15
C VAL A 2 18.85 -4.94 13.23
N SER A 3 18.27 -6.02 13.76
CA SER A 3 17.94 -7.22 12.96
C SER A 3 16.84 -6.99 11.92
N GLU A 4 15.80 -6.21 12.26
CA GLU A 4 14.72 -5.87 11.32
C GLU A 4 15.20 -4.96 10.20
N MET A 5 16.09 -4.01 10.52
CA MET A 5 16.70 -3.14 9.53
C MET A 5 17.62 -3.92 8.58
N PHE A 6 18.34 -4.92 9.09
CA PHE A 6 19.19 -5.81 8.30
C PHE A 6 18.37 -6.69 7.34
N GLY A 7 17.23 -7.23 7.81
CA GLY A 7 16.31 -8.00 6.96
C GLY A 7 15.75 -7.19 5.79
N ARG A 8 15.38 -5.92 6.03
CA ARG A 8 14.88 -5.01 4.97
C ARG A 8 15.96 -4.65 3.95
N ILE A 9 17.21 -4.48 4.39
CA ILE A 9 18.35 -4.20 3.50
C ILE A 9 18.66 -5.43 2.63
N ILE A 10 18.66 -6.63 3.20
CA ILE A 10 18.87 -7.87 2.44
C ILE A 10 17.74 -8.06 1.42
N LEU A 11 16.48 -7.84 1.81
CA LEU A 11 15.35 -7.96 0.90
C LEU A 11 15.46 -6.96 -0.27
N PHE A 12 15.84 -5.72 0.01
CA PHE A 12 16.08 -4.69 -1.01
C PHE A 12 17.24 -5.05 -1.93
N PHE A 13 18.34 -5.58 -1.38
CA PHE A 13 19.51 -6.02 -2.14
C PHE A 13 19.18 -7.22 -3.03
N LEU A 14 18.46 -8.22 -2.51
CA LEU A 14 18.00 -9.39 -3.28
C LEU A 14 17.01 -9.00 -4.38
N PHE A 15 16.11 -8.05 -4.13
CA PHE A 15 15.22 -7.51 -5.16
C PHE A 15 16.02 -6.85 -6.28
N PHE A 16 17.05 -6.06 -5.95
CA PHE A 16 17.92 -5.43 -6.94
C PHE A 16 18.76 -6.45 -7.72
N LEU A 17 19.25 -7.49 -7.02
CA LEU A 17 20.02 -8.59 -7.64
C LEU A 17 19.16 -9.44 -8.58
N ALA A 18 17.86 -9.55 -8.33
CA ALA A 18 16.91 -10.22 -9.21
C ALA A 18 16.60 -9.42 -10.49
N LEU A 19 16.88 -8.11 -10.52
CA LEU A 19 16.70 -7.25 -11.70
C LEU A 19 17.93 -7.22 -12.62
N LEU A 20 19.12 -7.56 -12.10
CA LEU A 20 20.39 -7.62 -12.85
C LEU A 20 20.39 -8.55 -14.08
N PRO A 21 19.78 -9.75 -14.05
CA PRO A 21 19.79 -10.67 -15.20
C PRO A 21 19.07 -10.13 -16.43
N ILE A 22 18.14 -9.18 -16.25
CA ILE A 22 17.34 -8.61 -17.34
C ILE A 22 18.22 -7.68 -18.22
N GLY A 23 19.26 -7.07 -17.64
CA GLY A 23 20.16 -6.14 -18.35
C GLY A 23 21.38 -6.79 -19.03
N LEU A 24 21.82 -7.97 -18.59
CA LEU A 24 23.09 -8.60 -19.03
C LEU A 24 23.00 -9.37 -20.35
N SER A 25 21.89 -9.29 -21.09
CA SER A 25 21.70 -10.01 -22.35
C SER A 25 22.42 -9.38 -23.56
N GLN A 26 23.08 -8.23 -23.40
CA GLN A 26 23.79 -7.54 -24.48
C GLN A 26 25.31 -7.74 -24.37
N SER A 27 25.97 -7.99 -25.50
CA SER A 27 27.42 -8.17 -25.58
C SER A 27 28.15 -6.91 -25.07
N PRO A 28 29.07 -7.02 -24.11
CA PRO A 28 29.72 -5.85 -23.53
C PRO A 28 30.68 -5.19 -24.53
N ASP A 29 30.37 -3.95 -24.92
CA ASP A 29 31.32 -3.06 -25.60
C ASP A 29 32.26 -2.43 -24.57
N ILE A 30 33.54 -2.80 -24.64
CA ILE A 30 34.57 -2.40 -23.66
C ILE A 30 34.77 -0.86 -23.66
N GLU A 31 34.63 -0.20 -24.81
CA GLU A 31 34.77 1.27 -24.89
C GLU A 31 33.62 1.98 -24.19
N GLY A 32 32.38 1.50 -24.36
CA GLY A 32 31.21 1.97 -23.61
C GLY A 32 31.34 1.76 -22.10
N ILE A 33 31.95 0.66 -21.67
CA ILE A 33 32.22 0.38 -20.25
C ILE A 33 33.23 1.38 -19.68
N LEU A 34 34.31 1.70 -20.40
CA LEU A 34 35.32 2.68 -19.95
C LEU A 34 34.78 4.11 -19.88
N SER A 35 33.99 4.52 -20.89
CA SER A 35 33.32 5.83 -20.90
C SER A 35 32.35 6.00 -19.72
N SER A 36 31.51 4.99 -19.47
CA SER A 36 30.57 5.00 -18.35
C SER A 36 31.25 4.94 -16.97
N LEU A 37 32.36 4.19 -16.85
CA LEU A 37 33.19 4.14 -15.64
C LEU A 37 33.76 5.51 -15.28
N THR A 38 34.08 6.36 -16.26
CA THR A 38 34.64 7.70 -16.00
C THR A 38 33.64 8.58 -15.25
N GLY A 39 32.37 8.58 -15.65
CA GLY A 39 31.29 9.30 -14.96
C GLY A 39 31.02 8.75 -13.56
N VAL A 40 31.04 7.42 -13.41
CA VAL A 40 30.89 6.74 -12.11
C VAL A 40 32.02 7.10 -11.16
N ILE A 41 33.27 7.03 -11.62
CA ILE A 41 34.45 7.37 -10.82
C ILE A 41 34.36 8.82 -10.36
N PHE A 42 33.96 9.74 -11.24
CA PHE A 42 33.77 11.14 -10.89
C PHE A 42 32.71 11.33 -9.79
N ILE A 43 31.56 10.65 -9.90
CA ILE A 43 30.51 10.68 -8.86
C ILE A 43 31.02 10.11 -7.54
N LEU A 44 31.75 8.98 -7.56
CA LEU A 44 32.30 8.36 -6.36
C LEU A 44 33.33 9.28 -5.67
N VAL A 45 34.23 9.89 -6.44
CA VAL A 45 35.21 10.86 -5.93
C VAL A 45 34.49 12.06 -5.34
N PHE A 46 33.48 12.60 -6.03
CA PHE A 46 32.70 13.74 -5.56
C PHE A 46 31.96 13.44 -4.25
N ILE A 47 31.32 12.27 -4.14
CA ILE A 47 30.65 11.82 -2.93
C ILE A 47 31.65 11.63 -1.78
N LEU A 48 32.82 11.05 -2.04
CA LEU A 48 33.87 10.91 -1.04
C LEU A 48 34.35 12.28 -0.52
N ILE A 49 34.50 13.26 -1.41
CA ILE A 49 34.83 14.64 -1.04
C ILE A 49 33.72 15.24 -0.18
N LEU A 50 32.44 15.07 -0.55
CA LEU A 50 31.32 15.59 0.25
C LEU A 50 31.23 14.94 1.63
N LEU A 51 31.46 13.62 1.74
CA LEU A 51 31.48 12.91 3.01
C LEU A 51 32.67 13.33 3.89
N TRP A 52 33.80 13.64 3.27
CA TRP A 52 34.97 14.18 3.96
C TRP A 52 34.72 15.61 4.46
N LEU A 53 34.24 16.50 3.60
CA LEU A 53 33.89 17.89 3.95
C LEU A 53 32.76 17.97 4.98
N GLY A 54 31.77 17.08 4.90
CA GLY A 54 30.66 16.97 5.85
C GLY A 54 31.04 16.37 7.21
N GLY A 55 32.32 16.03 7.43
CA GLY A 55 32.80 15.49 8.70
C GLY A 55 32.29 14.09 9.03
N VAL A 56 31.72 13.38 8.04
CA VAL A 56 31.27 11.97 8.18
C VAL A 56 32.48 11.04 8.19
N ILE A 57 33.50 11.34 7.38
CA ILE A 57 34.79 10.67 7.42
C ILE A 57 35.68 11.39 8.43
N LYS A 58 35.55 11.03 9.72
CA LYS A 58 36.55 11.42 10.71
C LYS A 58 37.72 10.43 10.63
N PRO A 59 38.96 10.88 10.43
CA PRO A 59 40.12 9.99 10.50
C PRO A 59 40.31 9.52 11.94
N GLY A 60 39.59 8.45 12.31
CA GLY A 60 39.77 7.77 13.58
C GLY A 60 41.08 6.98 13.56
N ALA A 61 41.89 7.11 14.61
CA ALA A 61 43.22 6.51 14.77
C ALA A 61 43.26 4.95 14.77
N GLY A 62 42.16 4.28 14.45
CA GLY A 62 42.00 2.83 14.54
C GLY A 62 41.82 2.07 13.21
N GLY A 63 41.90 2.74 12.05
CA GLY A 63 41.94 2.08 10.72
C GLY A 63 40.72 1.24 10.31
N LYS A 64 39.68 1.12 11.15
CA LYS A 64 38.47 0.36 10.83
C LYS A 64 37.48 1.26 10.09
N ILE A 65 37.26 0.97 8.80
CA ILE A 65 36.22 1.59 8.00
C ILE A 65 34.86 1.25 8.64
N PRO A 66 34.03 2.24 9.00
CA PRO A 66 32.71 1.98 9.56
C PRO A 66 31.84 1.20 8.56
N TRP A 67 31.15 0.17 9.04
CA TRP A 67 30.31 -0.69 8.20
C TRP A 67 29.22 0.09 7.44
N PHE A 68 28.73 1.21 8.01
CA PHE A 68 27.78 2.08 7.33
C PHE A 68 28.35 2.72 6.05
N MET A 69 29.66 3.00 6.00
CA MET A 69 30.31 3.52 4.78
C MET A 69 30.36 2.47 3.69
N VAL A 70 30.57 1.19 4.05
CA VAL A 70 30.56 0.08 3.08
C VAL A 70 29.15 -0.10 2.52
N ILE A 71 28.13 -0.12 3.38
CA ILE A 71 26.73 -0.20 2.95
C ILE A 71 26.39 1.01 2.05
N PHE A 72 26.79 2.21 2.44
CA PHE A 72 26.55 3.41 1.66
C PHE A 72 27.26 3.34 0.30
N ALA A 73 28.53 2.97 0.24
CA ALA A 73 29.29 2.82 -1.00
C ALA A 73 28.68 1.75 -1.92
N VAL A 74 28.29 0.59 -1.38
CA VAL A 74 27.59 -0.45 -2.14
C VAL A 74 26.24 0.04 -2.65
N THR A 75 25.51 0.82 -1.84
CA THR A 75 24.21 1.41 -2.23
C THR A 75 24.39 2.43 -3.34
N ILE A 76 25.42 3.28 -3.25
CA ILE A 76 25.78 4.21 -4.32
C ILE A 76 26.16 3.40 -5.57
N ILE A 77 27.01 2.39 -5.47
CA ILE A 77 27.37 1.56 -6.64
C ILE A 77 26.13 0.89 -7.23
N LEU A 78 25.21 0.37 -6.43
CA LEU A 78 23.96 -0.22 -6.94
C LEU A 78 23.04 0.80 -7.58
N LEU A 79 22.82 1.95 -6.96
CA LEU A 79 21.97 2.99 -7.50
C LEU A 79 22.59 3.65 -8.72
N PHE A 80 23.92 3.65 -8.80
CA PHE A 80 24.61 4.43 -9.79
C PHE A 80 25.26 3.62 -10.92
N VAL A 81 25.93 2.53 -10.61
CA VAL A 81 26.67 1.74 -11.59
C VAL A 81 25.73 0.81 -12.32
N VAL A 82 24.89 0.07 -11.59
CA VAL A 82 24.02 -0.96 -12.20
C VAL A 82 23.05 -0.41 -13.25
N PRO A 83 22.36 0.74 -13.05
CA PRO A 83 21.46 1.28 -14.06
C PRO A 83 22.16 1.70 -15.36
N GLN A 84 23.49 1.82 -15.39
CA GLN A 84 24.21 2.08 -16.64
C GLN A 84 24.26 0.87 -17.56
N TYR A 85 24.19 -0.35 -17.01
CA TYR A 85 24.29 -1.61 -17.74
C TYR A 85 22.94 -2.24 -18.07
N VAL A 86 21.84 -1.68 -17.54
CA VAL A 86 20.50 -2.07 -17.98
C VAL A 86 20.27 -1.39 -19.32
N GLY A 87 20.25 -2.19 -20.39
CA GLY A 87 19.84 -1.71 -21.71
C GLY A 87 18.41 -1.20 -21.64
N TYR A 88 18.25 0.12 -21.71
CA TYR A 88 16.92 0.70 -21.82
C TYR A 88 16.43 0.48 -23.26
N PRO A 89 15.15 0.12 -23.47
CA PRO A 89 14.60 0.10 -24.81
C PRO A 89 14.87 1.46 -25.44
N ALA A 90 15.53 1.44 -26.60
CA ALA A 90 15.89 2.64 -27.33
C ALA A 90 14.61 3.43 -27.60
N TYR A 91 14.42 4.52 -26.86
CA TYR A 91 13.39 5.53 -27.04
C TYR A 91 11.96 4.98 -27.18
N ILE A 92 11.15 5.05 -26.11
CA ILE A 92 9.71 5.16 -26.28
C ILE A 92 9.58 6.43 -27.09
N GLU A 93 9.30 6.27 -28.37
CA GLU A 93 8.96 7.38 -29.23
C GLU A 93 7.89 8.18 -28.50
N VAL A 94 8.14 9.49 -28.36
CA VAL A 94 7.18 10.38 -27.72
C VAL A 94 5.82 10.13 -28.39
N PRO A 95 4.77 9.75 -27.63
CA PRO A 95 3.48 9.42 -28.21
C PRO A 95 3.03 10.50 -29.19
N GLU A 96 2.43 10.12 -30.33
CA GLU A 96 2.09 11.09 -31.38
C GLU A 96 1.20 12.22 -30.86
N ASN A 97 0.31 11.92 -29.90
CA ASN A 97 -0.56 12.89 -29.24
C ASN A 97 0.21 13.93 -28.38
N PHE A 98 1.49 13.73 -28.10
CA PHE A 98 2.34 14.70 -27.40
C PHE A 98 3.09 15.62 -28.38
N LYS A 99 3.14 15.30 -29.68
CA LYS A 99 3.84 16.07 -30.72
C LYS A 99 3.02 17.24 -31.30
N VAL A 100 2.13 17.84 -30.51
CA VAL A 100 1.12 18.81 -31.00
C VAL A 100 1.62 20.25 -30.99
N TYR A 101 2.46 20.62 -30.00
CA TYR A 101 2.90 22.01 -29.80
C TYR A 101 4.42 22.07 -29.67
N PRO A 102 5.17 22.24 -30.77
CA PRO A 102 6.62 22.33 -30.72
C PRO A 102 7.04 23.58 -29.97
N LEU A 103 8.14 23.47 -29.22
CA LEU A 103 8.73 24.61 -28.53
C LEU A 103 9.32 25.62 -29.55
N PRO A 104 9.38 26.90 -29.19
CA PRO A 104 10.17 27.87 -29.94
C PRO A 104 11.62 27.40 -30.10
N LYS A 105 12.23 27.66 -31.26
CA LYS A 105 13.59 27.17 -31.61
C LYS A 105 14.65 27.53 -30.57
N TYR A 106 14.56 28.70 -29.95
CA TYR A 106 15.53 29.12 -28.92
C TYR A 106 15.44 28.24 -27.67
N ALA A 107 14.23 27.84 -27.28
CA ALA A 107 13.98 27.02 -26.10
C ALA A 107 14.38 25.57 -26.37
N SER A 108 14.06 25.06 -27.56
CA SER A 108 14.45 23.70 -27.95
C SER A 108 15.97 23.54 -27.98
N GLN A 109 16.69 24.48 -28.63
CA GLN A 109 18.16 24.46 -28.66
C GLN A 109 18.78 24.52 -27.26
N PHE A 110 18.25 25.37 -26.37
CA PHE A 110 18.74 25.46 -25.01
C PHE A 110 18.55 24.14 -24.23
N LEU A 111 17.36 23.52 -24.35
CA LEU A 111 17.06 22.26 -23.66
C LEU A 111 17.87 21.08 -24.24
N GLU A 112 18.09 21.05 -25.55
CA GLU A 112 18.97 20.07 -26.20
C GLU A 112 20.42 20.22 -25.74
N MET A 113 20.92 21.46 -25.61
CA MET A 113 22.26 21.72 -25.03
C MET A 113 22.39 21.25 -23.58
N LEU A 114 21.29 21.26 -22.82
CA LEU A 114 21.25 20.69 -21.47
C LEU A 114 21.25 19.15 -21.45
N GLY A 115 21.14 18.50 -22.60
CA GLY A 115 21.18 17.05 -22.75
C GLY A 115 19.79 16.40 -22.87
N LEU A 116 18.73 17.16 -23.12
CA LEU A 116 17.40 16.60 -23.37
C LEU A 116 17.26 16.10 -24.83
N PRO A 117 16.55 14.99 -25.07
CA PRO A 117 16.31 14.49 -26.42
C PRO A 117 15.50 15.46 -27.27
N SER A 118 15.85 15.61 -28.56
CA SER A 118 15.12 16.45 -29.53
C SER A 118 13.64 16.08 -29.66
N ASP A 119 13.30 14.81 -29.49
CA ASP A 119 11.91 14.33 -29.59
C ASP A 119 11.01 14.87 -28.47
N TRP A 120 11.61 15.37 -27.39
CA TRP A 120 10.88 15.92 -26.24
C TRP A 120 10.52 17.39 -26.42
N MET A 121 10.91 18.03 -27.53
CA MET A 121 10.77 19.48 -27.77
C MET A 121 9.33 19.91 -28.10
N TYR A 122 8.36 19.31 -27.41
CA TYR A 122 6.95 19.63 -27.45
C TYR A 122 6.46 19.92 -26.04
N ILE A 123 5.56 20.89 -25.89
CA ILE A 123 5.08 21.33 -24.56
C ILE A 123 4.55 20.16 -23.70
N PRO A 124 3.68 19.26 -24.20
CA PRO A 124 3.21 18.13 -23.40
C PRO A 124 4.35 17.19 -22.99
N ALA A 125 5.26 16.88 -23.92
CA ALA A 125 6.39 16.01 -23.65
C ALA A 125 7.30 16.60 -22.56
N ILE A 126 7.61 17.89 -22.59
CA ILE A 126 8.39 18.56 -21.53
C ILE A 126 7.69 18.48 -20.18
N ILE A 127 6.38 18.73 -20.12
CA ILE A 127 5.66 18.68 -18.85
C ILE A 127 5.73 17.27 -18.24
N TYR A 128 5.42 16.25 -19.04
CA TYR A 128 5.28 14.87 -18.55
C TYR A 128 6.61 14.13 -18.40
N LEU A 129 7.56 14.34 -19.31
CA LEU A 129 8.83 13.60 -19.35
C LEU A 129 9.98 14.36 -18.69
N PHE A 130 9.86 15.67 -18.48
CA PHE A 130 10.90 16.49 -17.84
C PHE A 130 10.45 17.13 -16.53
N ILE A 131 9.44 18.00 -16.53
CA ILE A 131 9.07 18.77 -15.33
C ILE A 131 8.60 17.87 -14.18
N LEU A 132 7.68 16.93 -14.47
CA LEU A 132 7.16 16.03 -13.44
C LEU A 132 8.25 15.12 -12.84
N PRO A 133 9.07 14.41 -13.64
CA PRO A 133 10.13 13.59 -13.07
C PRO A 133 11.22 14.41 -12.39
N PHE A 134 11.52 15.63 -12.87
CA PHE A 134 12.45 16.55 -12.20
C PHE A 134 11.96 16.91 -10.81
N ALA A 135 10.70 17.31 -10.68
CA ALA A 135 10.11 17.60 -9.38
C ALA A 135 10.13 16.36 -8.47
N GLY A 136 9.89 15.16 -9.03
CA GLY A 136 9.95 13.89 -8.29
C GLY A 136 11.35 13.59 -7.74
N ILE A 137 12.37 13.60 -8.58
CA ILE A 137 13.77 13.35 -8.19
C ILE A 137 14.22 14.41 -7.20
N TYR A 138 13.93 15.68 -7.47
CA TYR A 138 14.22 16.80 -6.58
C TYR A 138 13.64 16.58 -5.18
N THR A 139 12.34 16.26 -5.09
CA THR A 139 11.66 16.01 -3.81
C THR A 139 12.26 14.83 -3.08
N LEU A 140 12.61 13.76 -3.79
CA LEU A 140 13.22 12.56 -3.21
C LEU A 140 14.61 12.86 -2.64
N VAL A 141 15.46 13.54 -3.40
CA VAL A 141 16.80 13.94 -2.94
C VAL A 141 16.69 14.89 -1.75
N TRP A 142 15.75 15.86 -1.80
CA TRP A 142 15.51 16.77 -0.69
C TRP A 142 15.07 16.04 0.58
N ALA A 143 14.12 15.12 0.48
CA ALA A 143 13.65 14.31 1.60
C ALA A 143 14.79 13.45 2.17
N PHE A 144 15.60 12.83 1.31
CA PHE A 144 16.75 12.03 1.70
C PHE A 144 17.78 12.85 2.48
N LEU A 145 18.19 14.01 1.94
CA LEU A 145 19.13 14.93 2.63
C LEU A 145 18.58 15.40 3.98
N SER A 146 17.27 15.61 4.07
CA SER A 146 16.61 16.03 5.30
C SER A 146 16.55 14.93 6.36
N ILE A 147 16.41 13.66 5.94
CA ILE A 147 16.39 12.50 6.85
C ILE A 147 17.78 12.18 7.40
N ILE A 148 18.83 12.24 6.56
CA ILE A 148 20.20 11.89 7.02
C ILE A 148 20.74 12.95 7.98
N LYS A 149 20.21 14.17 7.96
CA LYS A 149 20.62 15.25 8.87
C LYS A 149 22.12 15.59 8.78
N ILE A 150 22.78 15.34 7.64
CA ILE A 150 24.19 15.70 7.41
C ILE A 150 24.46 17.19 7.65
N PHE A 151 23.48 18.04 7.35
CA PHE A 151 23.58 19.50 7.49
C PHE A 151 22.80 20.04 8.70
N GLU A 152 22.59 19.21 9.74
CA GLU A 152 21.95 19.63 10.98
C GLU A 152 22.80 20.72 11.67
N GLY A 153 22.25 21.93 11.77
CA GLY A 153 22.94 23.13 12.28
C GLY A 153 23.21 24.22 11.23
N LEU A 154 23.04 23.92 9.94
CA LEU A 154 23.09 24.92 8.87
C LEU A 154 21.68 25.44 8.51
N PRO A 155 21.56 26.57 7.79
CA PRO A 155 20.26 27.07 7.30
C PRO A 155 19.51 26.01 6.48
N LYS A 156 18.21 25.84 6.74
CA LYS A 156 17.35 24.84 6.07
C LYS A 156 17.36 24.94 4.53
N ASN A 157 17.64 26.12 4.00
CA ASN A 157 17.70 26.40 2.57
C ASN A 157 18.85 25.63 1.86
N ILE A 158 19.89 25.19 2.58
CA ILE A 158 21.00 24.46 1.97
C ILE A 158 20.54 23.13 1.40
N ASN A 159 19.69 22.38 2.11
CA ASN A 159 19.16 21.10 1.60
C ASN A 159 18.31 21.31 0.33
N VAL A 160 17.57 22.42 0.27
CA VAL A 160 16.71 22.81 -0.87
C VAL A 160 17.57 23.14 -2.09
N VAL A 161 18.63 23.93 -1.91
CA VAL A 161 19.54 24.29 -3.00
C VAL A 161 20.36 23.09 -3.47
N LEU A 162 20.88 22.29 -2.54
CA LEU A 162 21.71 21.14 -2.87
C LEU A 162 20.92 20.05 -3.60
N SER A 163 19.69 19.77 -3.18
CA SER A 163 18.81 18.84 -3.89
C SER A 163 18.49 19.33 -5.31
N PHE A 164 18.33 20.63 -5.51
CA PHE A 164 18.13 21.22 -6.83
C PHE A 164 19.37 21.03 -7.70
N ILE A 165 20.56 21.36 -7.18
CA ILE A 165 21.84 21.19 -7.90
C ILE A 165 22.06 19.73 -8.27
N ILE A 166 21.89 18.79 -7.32
CA ILE A 166 22.06 17.36 -7.56
C ILE A 166 21.11 16.90 -8.67
N THR A 167 19.83 17.27 -8.59
CA THR A 167 18.83 16.89 -9.60
C THR A 167 19.17 17.50 -10.96
N PHE A 168 19.57 18.76 -11.00
CA PHE A 168 19.98 19.43 -12.23
C PHE A 168 21.21 18.76 -12.88
N LEU A 169 22.19 18.35 -12.08
CA LEU A 169 23.37 17.61 -12.55
C LEU A 169 23.03 16.23 -13.11
N THR A 170 21.86 15.65 -12.81
CA THR A 170 21.46 14.38 -13.44
C THR A 170 21.11 14.55 -14.92
N ILE A 171 20.78 15.76 -15.39
CA ILE A 171 20.37 16.04 -16.77
C ILE A 171 21.55 15.86 -17.76
N PRO A 172 22.66 16.63 -17.66
CA PRO A 172 23.74 16.55 -18.64
C PRO A 172 24.46 15.19 -18.65
N VAL A 173 24.38 14.42 -17.56
CA VAL A 173 24.97 13.07 -17.48
C VAL A 173 24.07 12.04 -18.17
N GLY A 174 22.86 12.41 -18.61
CA GLY A 174 21.87 11.49 -19.21
C GLY A 174 21.17 10.57 -18.21
N TRP A 175 21.40 10.79 -16.92
CA TRP A 175 20.82 10.01 -15.82
C TRP A 175 19.39 10.33 -15.55
N PHE A 176 19.06 11.61 -15.68
CA PHE A 176 17.72 12.10 -15.53
C PHE A 176 16.76 11.26 -16.36
N VAL A 177 17.06 11.12 -17.66
CA VAL A 177 16.29 10.32 -18.60
C VAL A 177 16.19 8.87 -18.11
N LYS A 178 17.30 8.21 -17.77
CA LYS A 178 17.28 6.83 -17.25
C LYS A 178 16.41 6.67 -16.00
N ILE A 179 16.47 7.61 -15.06
CA ILE A 179 15.63 7.58 -13.85
C ILE A 179 14.16 7.76 -14.21
N VAL A 180 13.83 8.72 -15.09
CA VAL A 180 12.47 8.92 -15.60
C VAL A 180 11.92 7.60 -16.16
N TRP A 181 12.72 6.88 -16.94
CA TRP A 181 12.37 5.57 -17.50
C TRP A 181 12.10 4.51 -16.46
N VAL A 182 12.98 4.37 -15.47
CA VAL A 182 12.80 3.43 -14.36
C VAL A 182 11.52 3.77 -13.61
N VAL A 183 11.28 5.05 -13.32
CA VAL A 183 10.08 5.51 -12.61
C VAL A 183 8.81 5.20 -13.41
N PHE A 184 8.76 5.51 -14.71
CA PHE A 184 7.58 5.21 -15.53
C PHE A 184 7.34 3.70 -15.69
N SER A 185 8.40 2.92 -15.90
CA SER A 185 8.32 1.46 -16.00
C SER A 185 7.83 0.85 -14.69
N PHE A 186 8.35 1.35 -13.57
CA PHE A 186 7.96 0.91 -12.24
C PHE A 186 6.52 1.33 -11.92
N LEU A 187 6.10 2.55 -12.23
CA LEU A 187 4.71 3.00 -12.05
C LEU A 187 3.72 2.14 -12.84
N GLY A 188 4.08 1.75 -14.07
CA GLY A 188 3.30 0.80 -14.87
C GLY A 188 3.12 -0.53 -14.15
N ILE A 189 4.22 -1.18 -13.73
CA ILE A 189 4.18 -2.46 -13.01
C ILE A 189 3.44 -2.33 -11.68
N TRP A 190 3.69 -1.24 -10.94
CA TRP A 190 3.11 -0.98 -9.62
C TRP A 190 1.59 -0.78 -9.70
N SER A 191 1.09 -0.16 -10.77
CA SER A 191 -0.35 -0.04 -11.01
C SER A 191 -1.03 -1.40 -11.13
N VAL A 192 -0.40 -2.37 -11.81
CA VAL A 192 -0.88 -3.75 -11.93
C VAL A 192 -0.85 -4.45 -10.59
N VAL A 193 0.19 -4.25 -9.79
CA VAL A 193 0.29 -4.83 -8.43
C VAL A 193 -0.80 -4.30 -7.51
N ILE A 194 -1.02 -2.97 -7.47
CA ILE A 194 -2.11 -2.36 -6.68
C ILE A 194 -3.47 -2.88 -7.15
N PHE A 195 -3.68 -2.96 -8.47
CA PHE A 195 -4.92 -3.51 -9.03
C PHE A 195 -5.13 -4.97 -8.61
N GLY A 196 -4.11 -5.82 -8.72
CA GLY A 196 -4.18 -7.21 -8.27
C GLY A 196 -4.47 -7.34 -6.78
N ALA A 197 -3.82 -6.54 -5.94
CA ALA A 197 -4.04 -6.54 -4.50
C ALA A 197 -5.47 -6.10 -4.13
N THR A 198 -5.95 -5.01 -4.74
CA THR A 198 -7.33 -4.52 -4.52
C THR A 198 -8.37 -5.50 -5.03
N PHE A 199 -8.12 -6.16 -6.16
CA PHE A 199 -8.98 -7.21 -6.70
C PHE A 199 -9.06 -8.43 -5.76
N ILE A 200 -7.92 -8.94 -5.27
CA ILE A 200 -7.89 -10.06 -4.33
C ILE A 200 -8.64 -9.70 -3.04
N LEU A 201 -8.41 -8.50 -2.49
CA LEU A 201 -9.14 -8.04 -1.31
C LEU A 201 -10.64 -7.99 -1.58
N ALA A 202 -11.08 -7.43 -2.71
CA ALA A 202 -12.49 -7.37 -3.07
C ALA A 202 -13.13 -8.77 -3.19
N VAL A 203 -12.44 -9.73 -3.79
CA VAL A 203 -12.90 -11.13 -3.90
C VAL A 203 -13.01 -11.78 -2.53
N LEU A 204 -12.01 -11.59 -1.66
CA LEU A 204 -12.02 -12.14 -0.30
C LEU A 204 -13.17 -11.54 0.51
N PHE A 205 -13.33 -10.21 0.55
CA PHE A 205 -14.42 -9.56 1.28
C PHE A 205 -15.80 -9.93 0.74
N LYS A 206 -15.94 -10.09 -0.58
CA LYS A 206 -17.18 -10.60 -1.18
C LYS A 206 -17.47 -12.03 -0.74
N GLY A 207 -16.46 -12.88 -0.62
CA GLY A 207 -16.59 -14.24 -0.09
C GLY A 207 -17.03 -14.27 1.38
N TYR A 208 -16.44 -13.43 2.23
CA TYR A 208 -16.81 -13.35 3.65
C TYR A 208 -18.27 -12.93 3.87
N GLY A 209 -18.77 -11.95 3.10
CA GLY A 209 -20.16 -11.49 3.22
C GLY A 209 -21.21 -12.52 2.76
N VAL A 210 -20.85 -13.47 1.89
CA VAL A 210 -21.75 -14.54 1.45
C VAL A 210 -21.84 -15.65 2.50
N VAL A 211 -20.72 -16.03 3.11
CA VAL A 211 -20.67 -17.08 4.15
C VAL A 211 -21.43 -16.65 5.41
N GLU A 212 -21.37 -15.37 5.78
CA GLU A 212 -22.12 -14.86 6.93
C GLU A 212 -23.63 -14.98 6.71
N LYS A 213 -24.13 -14.56 5.54
CA LYS A 213 -25.57 -14.64 5.20
C LYS A 213 -26.09 -16.07 5.25
N GLU A 214 -25.37 -17.02 4.65
CA GLU A 214 -25.76 -18.44 4.69
C GLU A 214 -25.77 -18.99 6.11
N ARG A 215 -24.82 -18.56 6.95
CA ARG A 215 -24.75 -18.98 8.36
C ARG A 215 -25.91 -18.40 9.19
N TYR A 216 -26.27 -17.13 8.96
CA TYR A 216 -27.40 -16.48 9.63
C TYR A 216 -28.75 -17.09 9.20
N GLU A 217 -28.92 -17.40 7.91
CA GLU A 217 -30.13 -18.08 7.41
C GLU A 217 -30.25 -19.52 7.94
N ALA A 218 -29.13 -20.25 8.03
CA ALA A 218 -29.09 -21.59 8.60
C ALA A 218 -29.38 -21.59 10.11
N MET A 219 -28.81 -20.64 10.86
CA MET A 219 -29.09 -20.47 12.29
C MET A 219 -30.54 -20.03 12.54
N GLY A 220 -31.07 -19.11 11.74
CA GLY A 220 -32.46 -18.66 11.84
C GLY A 220 -33.48 -19.79 11.69
N ARG A 221 -33.27 -20.72 10.76
CA ARG A 221 -34.15 -21.90 10.61
C ARG A 221 -34.15 -22.83 11.82
N ARG A 222 -32.98 -23.09 12.41
CA ARG A 222 -32.87 -23.93 13.62
C ARG A 222 -33.49 -23.24 14.83
N TRP A 223 -33.21 -21.95 15.03
CA TRP A 223 -33.78 -21.19 16.13
C TRP A 223 -35.29 -21.05 16.04
N ARG A 224 -35.87 -20.87 14.84
CA ARG A 224 -37.34 -20.88 14.66
C ARG A 224 -37.96 -22.20 15.07
N ALA A 225 -37.33 -23.33 14.70
CA ALA A 225 -37.81 -24.65 15.07
C ALA A 225 -37.75 -24.91 16.57
N GLU A 226 -36.64 -24.55 17.23
CA GLU A 226 -36.48 -24.69 18.68
C GLU A 226 -37.42 -23.74 19.45
N ALA A 227 -37.51 -22.48 19.04
CA ALA A 227 -38.44 -21.51 19.61
C ALA A 227 -39.89 -22.00 19.52
N ARG A 228 -40.32 -22.50 18.34
CA ARG A 228 -41.66 -23.09 18.18
C ARG A 228 -41.88 -24.27 19.13
N ARG A 229 -40.90 -25.17 19.27
CA ARG A 229 -40.98 -26.30 20.20
C ARG A 229 -41.18 -25.84 21.65
N HIS A 230 -40.43 -24.84 22.10
CA HIS A 230 -40.59 -24.27 23.45
C HIS A 230 -41.97 -23.63 23.65
N LEU A 231 -42.51 -22.95 22.64
CA LEU A 231 -43.87 -22.39 22.72
C LEU A 231 -44.96 -23.47 22.75
N GLU A 232 -44.82 -24.55 21.98
CA GLU A 232 -45.75 -25.69 22.00
C GLU A 232 -45.71 -26.43 23.35
N ASN A 233 -44.52 -26.59 23.94
CA ASN A 233 -44.36 -27.12 25.29
C ASN A 233 -45.05 -26.21 26.32
N ALA A 234 -44.82 -24.88 26.24
CA ALA A 234 -45.46 -23.91 27.14
C ALA A 234 -46.99 -23.96 27.04
N LEU A 235 -47.56 -24.12 25.83
CA LEU A 235 -49.01 -24.31 25.64
C LEU A 235 -49.52 -25.60 26.29
N THR A 236 -48.73 -26.67 26.24
CA THR A 236 -49.05 -27.95 26.89
C THR A 236 -49.05 -27.81 28.41
N GLU A 237 -48.05 -27.12 28.98
CA GLU A 237 -47.97 -26.83 30.42
C GLU A 237 -49.13 -25.94 30.89
N ILE A 238 -49.51 -24.93 30.10
CA ILE A 238 -50.68 -24.07 30.37
C ILE A 238 -51.97 -24.91 30.41
N LYS A 239 -52.14 -25.85 29.47
CA LYS A 239 -53.30 -26.76 29.44
C LYS A 239 -53.39 -27.61 30.71
N ASN A 240 -52.24 -28.02 31.24
CA ASN A 240 -52.13 -28.78 32.49
C ASN A 240 -52.17 -27.88 33.75
N ARG A 241 -52.37 -26.56 33.59
CA ARG A 241 -52.37 -25.55 34.66
C ARG A 241 -51.06 -25.50 35.47
N TYR A 242 -49.92 -25.75 34.82
CA TYR A 242 -48.60 -25.72 35.44
C TYR A 242 -47.83 -24.45 35.04
N ALA A 243 -48.12 -23.34 35.74
CA ALA A 243 -47.59 -22.01 35.39
C ALA A 243 -46.06 -21.93 35.42
N ALA A 244 -45.40 -22.53 36.42
CA ALA A 244 -43.94 -22.48 36.56
C ALA A 244 -43.20 -23.15 35.39
N GLY A 245 -43.68 -24.32 34.93
CA GLY A 245 -43.12 -24.99 33.74
C GLY A 245 -43.29 -24.16 32.48
N ALA A 246 -44.49 -23.60 32.26
CA ALA A 246 -44.75 -22.72 31.12
C ALA A 246 -43.84 -21.48 31.11
N ILE A 247 -43.61 -20.84 32.26
CA ILE A 247 -42.70 -19.69 32.37
C ILE A 247 -41.26 -20.06 32.00
N ASN A 248 -40.77 -21.23 32.43
CA ASN A 248 -39.43 -21.69 32.09
C ASN A 248 -39.25 -21.89 30.58
N GLU A 249 -40.22 -22.52 29.93
CA GLU A 249 -40.23 -22.70 28.48
C GLU A 249 -40.29 -21.36 27.72
N LEU A 250 -41.09 -20.40 28.19
CA LEU A 250 -41.16 -19.05 27.60
C LEU A 250 -39.85 -18.27 27.75
N ASN A 251 -39.17 -18.41 28.89
CA ASN A 251 -37.86 -17.79 29.11
C ASN A 251 -36.78 -18.45 28.24
N ALA A 252 -36.85 -19.77 28.02
CA ALA A 252 -35.98 -20.45 27.06
C ALA A 252 -36.21 -19.93 25.63
N ALA A 253 -37.47 -19.73 25.23
CA ALA A 253 -37.84 -19.18 23.93
C ALA A 253 -37.36 -17.73 23.72
N LYS A 254 -37.32 -16.91 24.78
CA LYS A 254 -36.79 -15.53 24.73
C LYS A 254 -35.30 -15.43 24.44
N ASN A 255 -34.53 -16.47 24.75
CA ASN A 255 -33.07 -16.45 24.56
C ASN A 255 -32.66 -16.54 23.08
N PHE A 256 -33.59 -16.85 22.18
CA PHE A 256 -33.34 -16.85 20.74
C PHE A 256 -33.47 -15.43 20.18
N ALA A 257 -32.45 -14.98 19.43
CA ALA A 257 -32.39 -13.65 18.82
C ALA A 257 -32.91 -13.64 17.37
N GLY A 258 -33.22 -12.45 16.85
CA GLY A 258 -33.53 -12.27 15.42
C GLY A 258 -35.00 -12.49 15.03
N PHE A 259 -35.92 -12.47 15.99
CA PHE A 259 -37.36 -12.44 15.73
C PHE A 259 -37.94 -11.02 15.68
N HIS A 260 -39.16 -10.90 15.16
CA HIS A 260 -39.90 -9.63 15.15
C HIS A 260 -40.05 -9.08 16.58
N SER A 261 -40.05 -7.77 16.79
CA SER A 261 -40.19 -7.18 18.14
C SER A 261 -41.46 -7.66 18.86
N ASP A 262 -42.55 -7.82 18.11
CA ASP A 262 -43.84 -8.26 18.64
C ASP A 262 -43.78 -9.69 19.19
N TYR A 263 -42.90 -10.55 18.68
CA TYR A 263 -42.66 -11.86 19.26
C TYR A 263 -42.31 -11.74 20.76
N TYR A 264 -41.33 -10.89 21.08
CA TYR A 264 -40.88 -10.69 22.46
C TYR A 264 -41.92 -9.98 23.31
N THR A 265 -42.66 -9.02 22.74
CA THR A 265 -43.79 -8.36 23.41
C THR A 265 -44.84 -9.38 23.84
N GLN A 266 -45.20 -10.32 22.96
CA GLN A 266 -46.15 -11.39 23.26
C GLN A 266 -45.62 -12.38 24.30
N LEU A 267 -44.33 -12.75 24.25
CA LEU A 267 -43.73 -13.60 25.30
C LEU A 267 -43.70 -12.90 26.66
N ASN A 268 -43.43 -11.60 26.71
CA ASN A 268 -43.49 -10.81 27.95
C ASN A 268 -44.91 -10.76 28.51
N ALA A 269 -45.91 -10.52 27.65
CA ALA A 269 -47.31 -10.55 28.06
C ALA A 269 -47.72 -11.91 28.62
N ALA A 270 -47.33 -13.01 27.96
CA ALA A 270 -47.59 -14.36 28.44
C ALA A 270 -46.96 -14.63 29.82
N VAL A 271 -45.70 -14.25 30.02
CA VAL A 271 -45.01 -14.41 31.32
C VAL A 271 -45.67 -13.57 32.40
N ASN A 272 -46.04 -12.32 32.11
CA ASN A 272 -46.70 -11.44 33.07
C ASN A 272 -48.07 -12.00 33.51
N ASN A 273 -48.84 -12.57 32.59
CA ASN A 273 -50.13 -13.20 32.89
C ASN A 273 -50.00 -14.47 33.74
N LEU A 274 -48.90 -15.21 33.59
CA LEU A 274 -48.62 -16.42 34.40
C LEU A 274 -48.05 -16.10 35.79
N ASN A 275 -47.39 -14.94 35.96
CA ASN A 275 -46.78 -14.52 37.23
C ASN A 275 -47.74 -13.83 38.21
N GLN A 276 -49.02 -13.67 37.86
CA GLN A 276 -50.02 -13.06 38.74
C GLN A 276 -50.33 -13.97 39.95
N ALA A 277 -50.82 -13.38 41.05
CA ALA A 277 -51.24 -14.12 42.24
C ALA A 277 -52.28 -15.21 41.92
N THR A 278 -53.14 -14.94 40.93
CA THR A 278 -54.01 -15.92 40.28
C THR A 278 -53.67 -15.94 38.78
N PRO A 279 -52.92 -16.93 38.28
CA PRO A 279 -52.47 -16.96 36.89
C PRO A 279 -53.62 -16.93 35.88
N ASN A 280 -53.53 -16.05 34.88
CA ASN A 280 -54.51 -15.95 33.80
C ASN A 280 -54.09 -16.80 32.57
N TYR A 281 -54.44 -18.08 32.62
CA TYR A 281 -54.03 -19.07 31.62
C TYR A 281 -54.58 -18.81 30.21
N GLU A 282 -55.78 -18.25 30.08
CA GLU A 282 -56.40 -17.98 28.76
C GLU A 282 -55.72 -16.81 28.03
N GLU A 283 -55.40 -15.74 28.74
CA GLU A 283 -54.66 -14.61 28.15
C GLU A 283 -53.21 -14.98 27.85
N ALA A 284 -52.56 -15.76 28.72
CA ALA A 284 -51.23 -16.29 28.45
C ALA A 284 -51.21 -17.17 27.18
N LYS A 285 -52.21 -18.06 27.04
CA LYS A 285 -52.37 -18.90 25.84
C LYS A 285 -52.52 -18.05 24.56
N ARG A 286 -53.41 -17.06 24.58
CA ARG A 286 -53.62 -16.15 23.42
C ARG A 286 -52.34 -15.40 23.04
N ALA A 287 -51.58 -14.93 24.02
CA ALA A 287 -50.31 -14.26 23.77
C ALA A 287 -49.29 -15.22 23.12
N ILE A 288 -49.19 -16.47 23.56
CA ILE A 288 -48.30 -17.46 22.94
C ILE A 288 -48.73 -17.81 21.50
N GLU A 289 -50.03 -17.96 21.27
CA GLU A 289 -50.58 -18.18 19.92
C GLU A 289 -50.29 -16.98 18.99
N GLN A 290 -50.29 -15.75 19.51
CA GLN A 290 -49.86 -14.57 18.76
C GLN A 290 -48.35 -14.58 18.51
N ALA A 291 -47.53 -14.95 19.49
CA ALA A 291 -46.08 -15.09 19.31
C ALA A 291 -45.72 -16.10 18.20
N LEU A 292 -46.45 -17.23 18.13
CA LEU A 292 -46.27 -18.25 17.09
C LEU A 292 -46.49 -17.74 15.67
N LYS A 293 -47.29 -16.67 15.48
CA LYS A 293 -47.51 -16.05 14.16
C LYS A 293 -46.32 -15.23 13.66
N TYR A 294 -45.39 -14.88 14.55
CA TYR A 294 -44.20 -14.07 14.24
C TYR A 294 -42.92 -14.91 14.05
N LEU A 295 -43.02 -16.25 14.11
CA LEU A 295 -41.96 -17.20 13.77
C LEU A 295 -42.03 -17.63 12.30
#